data_AF-D2S023-F1
#
_entry.id   AF-D2S023-F1
#
_cell.length_a   1.000
_cell.length_b   1.000
_cell.length_c   1.000
_cell.angle_alpha   90.00
_cell.angle_beta   90.00
_cell.angle_gamma   90.00
#
_symmetry.space_group_name_H-M   'P 1'
#
loop_
_entity.id
_entity.type
_entity.pdbx_description
1 polymer ?
#
loop_
_entity_poly.entity_id
_entity_poly.type
_entity_poly.pdbx_seq_one_letter_code
_entity_poly.pdbx_strand_id
1 'polypeptide(L)'
;MSVQDSLETVNWDVSDEAHITVDNDECVTCDDKPCLHLCPAQCFDYQEERKGGIYFAYEPCIECGACMVFCANDSEKGAVSWSKAEGGKGVEFDFG
;
A
#
# COMPACT_ATOMS: atom_id res chain seq x y z
N MET A 1 -7.33 -20.19 3.17
CA MET A 1 -7.54 -19.21 2.10
C MET A 1 -6.76 -17.98 2.49
N SER A 2 -5.78 -17.60 1.68
CA SER A 2 -4.96 -16.41 1.86
C SER A 2 -5.71 -15.19 1.31
N VAL A 3 -5.25 -13.98 1.66
CA VAL A 3 -5.78 -12.74 1.04
C VAL A 3 -5.48 -12.75 -0.46
N GLN A 4 -4.30 -13.26 -0.83
CA GLN A 4 -3.82 -13.37 -2.20
C GLN A 4 -4.76 -14.24 -3.05
N ASP A 5 -5.22 -15.37 -2.52
CA ASP A 5 -6.21 -16.25 -3.20
C ASP A 5 -7.50 -15.48 -3.55
N SER A 6 -7.87 -14.48 -2.75
CA SER A 6 -9.06 -13.67 -2.99
C SER A 6 -8.80 -12.59 -4.06
N LEU A 7 -7.62 -11.98 -4.06
CA LEU A 7 -7.23 -10.94 -5.01
C LEU A 7 -7.04 -11.48 -6.43
N GLU A 8 -6.70 -12.77 -6.57
CA GLU A 8 -6.63 -13.47 -7.86
C GLU A 8 -7.98 -13.53 -8.61
N THR A 9 -9.10 -13.38 -7.90
CA THR A 9 -10.45 -13.39 -8.50
C THR A 9 -10.94 -12.00 -8.92
N VAL A 10 -10.13 -10.95 -8.68
CA VAL A 10 -10.47 -9.56 -8.97
C VAL A 10 -9.85 -9.15 -10.31
N ASN A 11 -10.52 -8.24 -11.02
CA ASN A 11 -10.02 -7.67 -12.27
C ASN A 11 -9.12 -6.46 -11.99
N TRP A 12 -8.06 -6.30 -12.79
CA TRP A 12 -7.04 -5.27 -12.61
C TRP A 12 -6.57 -4.71 -13.95
N ASP A 13 -6.44 -3.38 -14.04
CA ASP A 13 -5.65 -2.70 -15.08
C ASP A 13 -4.49 -1.96 -14.40
N VAL A 14 -3.37 -2.65 -14.20
CA VAL A 14 -2.26 -2.12 -13.40
C VAL A 14 -1.51 -1.00 -14.17
N SER A 15 -1.25 0.12 -13.47
CA SER A 15 -0.44 1.24 -13.97
C SER A 15 1.04 0.83 -14.13
N ASP A 16 1.76 1.42 -15.08
CA ASP A 16 3.21 1.21 -15.21
C ASP A 16 4.01 1.81 -14.04
N GLU A 17 3.42 2.80 -13.35
CA GLU A 17 4.02 3.49 -12.20
C GLU A 17 3.24 3.24 -10.91
N ALA A 18 3.96 3.10 -9.79
CA ALA A 18 3.40 3.00 -8.46
C ALA A 18 2.80 4.34 -8.01
N HIS A 19 1.54 4.31 -7.57
CA HIS A 19 0.79 5.50 -7.13
C HIS A 19 1.06 5.88 -5.65
N ILE A 20 1.73 5.00 -4.90
CA ILE A 20 2.16 5.26 -3.53
C ILE A 20 3.66 5.01 -3.44
N THR A 21 4.36 5.92 -2.76
CA THR A 21 5.78 5.76 -2.42
C THR A 21 5.99 5.78 -0.91
N VAL A 22 6.97 5.03 -0.45
CA VAL A 22 7.34 4.96 0.98
C VAL A 22 8.70 5.62 1.20
N ASP A 23 8.72 6.70 1.98
CA ASP A 23 9.92 7.27 2.55
C ASP A 23 10.42 6.38 3.70
N ASN A 24 11.40 5.58 3.34
CA ASN A 24 12.01 4.60 4.21
C ASN A 24 12.95 5.24 5.26
N ASP A 25 13.34 6.50 5.10
CA ASP A 25 14.08 7.25 6.11
C ASP A 25 13.16 7.68 7.26
N GLU A 26 11.97 8.16 6.93
CA GLU A 26 10.94 8.52 7.93
C GLU A 26 10.36 7.29 8.63
N CYS A 27 10.27 6.15 7.92
CA CYS A 27 9.70 4.93 8.48
C CYS A 27 10.60 4.24 9.55
N VAL A 28 11.84 4.68 9.72
CA VAL A 28 12.77 4.13 10.74
C VAL A 28 12.22 4.31 12.16
N THR A 29 11.55 5.44 12.43
CA THR A 29 11.02 5.75 13.76
C THR A 29 9.61 5.18 14.00
N CYS A 30 9.01 4.56 12.98
CA CYS A 30 7.71 3.91 13.10
C CYS A 30 7.90 2.47 13.62
N ASP A 31 7.78 2.31 14.94
CA ASP A 31 7.94 1.03 15.63
C ASP A 31 6.77 0.06 15.39
N ASP A 32 5.55 0.60 15.28
CA ASP A 32 4.31 -0.17 15.18
C ASP A 32 3.98 -0.64 13.75
N LYS A 33 4.58 0.00 12.74
CA LYS A 33 4.45 -0.31 11.30
C LYS A 33 3.03 -0.75 10.91
N PRO A 34 2.01 0.11 11.16
CA PRO A 34 0.61 -0.27 11.01
C PRO A 34 0.25 -0.67 9.57
N CYS A 35 1.01 -0.17 8.58
CA CYS A 35 0.90 -0.55 7.18
C CYS A 35 0.97 -2.07 6.94
N LEU A 36 1.77 -2.81 7.73
CA LEU A 36 1.92 -4.26 7.62
C LEU A 36 0.67 -5.04 8.05
N HIS A 37 -0.24 -4.40 8.79
CA HIS A 37 -1.38 -5.07 9.43
C HIS A 37 -2.74 -4.50 9.04
N LEU A 38 -2.79 -3.22 8.70
CA LEU A 38 -4.03 -2.50 8.39
C LEU A 38 -4.32 -2.43 6.89
N CYS A 39 -3.38 -2.80 6.03
CA CYS A 39 -3.64 -2.90 4.60
C CYS A 39 -4.47 -4.17 4.31
N PRO A 40 -5.73 -4.05 3.85
CA PRO A 40 -6.59 -5.21 3.60
C PRO A 40 -6.08 -6.10 2.46
N ALA A 41 -5.34 -5.53 1.51
CA ALA A 41 -4.73 -6.25 0.40
C ALA A 41 -3.30 -6.71 0.67
N GLN A 42 -2.78 -6.47 1.88
CA GLN A 42 -1.41 -6.84 2.29
C GLN A 42 -0.33 -6.32 1.32
N CYS A 43 -0.49 -5.08 0.83
CA CYS A 43 0.44 -4.45 -0.11
C CYS A 43 1.79 -4.08 0.51
N PHE A 44 1.93 -4.12 1.84
CA PHE A 44 3.17 -3.74 2.53
C PHE A 44 3.85 -4.97 3.12
N ASP A 45 5.16 -5.08 2.90
CA ASP A 45 5.99 -6.17 3.43
C ASP A 45 7.24 -5.61 4.09
N TYR A 46 7.78 -6.37 5.05
CA TYR A 46 9.00 -6.02 5.75
C TYR A 46 10.23 -6.61 5.05
N GLN A 47 11.15 -5.76 4.59
CA GLN A 47 12.41 -6.17 3.95
C GLN A 47 13.59 -5.60 4.72
N GLU A 48 14.37 -6.47 5.37
CA GLU A 48 15.51 -6.08 6.21
C GLU A 48 16.59 -5.28 5.46
N GLU A 49 16.69 -5.47 4.14
CA GLU A 49 17.68 -4.76 3.32
C GLU A 49 17.31 -3.30 3.07
N ARG A 50 16.05 -2.91 3.32
CA ARG A 50 15.58 -1.53 3.19
C ARG A 50 15.73 -0.80 4.52
N LYS A 51 16.24 0.43 4.46
CA LYS A 51 16.16 1.34 5.62
C LYS A 51 14.69 1.53 6.00
N GLY A 52 14.32 1.53 7.27
CA GLY A 52 12.90 1.59 7.69
C GLY A 52 12.07 0.32 7.41
N GLY A 53 12.59 -0.54 6.54
CA GLY A 53 12.18 -1.92 6.34
C GLY A 53 10.91 -2.11 5.55
N ILE A 54 10.36 -1.09 4.87
CA ILE A 54 9.06 -1.22 4.19
C ILE A 54 9.21 -1.30 2.67
N TYR A 55 8.66 -2.38 2.11
CA TYR A 55 8.38 -2.52 0.69
C TYR A 55 6.88 -2.37 0.43
N PHE A 56 6.52 -1.75 -0.70
CA PHE A 56 5.15 -1.61 -1.14
C PHE A 56 4.96 -2.27 -2.52
N ALA A 57 4.11 -3.28 -2.59
CA ALA A 57 3.60 -3.88 -3.82
C ALA A 57 2.32 -3.13 -4.23
N TYR A 58 2.39 -2.38 -5.32
CA TYR A 58 1.33 -1.47 -5.73
C TYR A 58 0.26 -2.15 -6.57
N GLU A 59 0.61 -3.27 -7.20
CA GLU A 59 -0.25 -4.04 -8.11
C GLU A 59 -1.53 -4.56 -7.42
N PRO A 60 -1.49 -5.13 -6.20
CA PRO A 60 -2.71 -5.57 -5.49
C PRO A 60 -3.46 -4.44 -4.76
N CYS A 61 -3.11 -3.17 -4.94
CA CYS A 61 -3.75 -2.09 -4.18
C CYS A 61 -5.23 -1.91 -4.59
N ILE A 62 -6.14 -2.14 -3.64
CA ILE A 62 -7.58 -1.98 -3.85
C ILE A 62 -8.11 -0.55 -3.65
N GLU A 63 -7.22 0.45 -3.61
CA GLU A 63 -7.58 1.87 -3.48
C GLU A 63 -8.45 2.22 -2.25
N CYS A 64 -8.33 1.45 -1.16
CA CYS A 64 -9.13 1.63 0.05
C CYS A 64 -8.77 2.89 0.88
N GLY A 65 -7.60 3.48 0.65
CA GLY A 65 -7.14 4.69 1.35
C GLY A 65 -6.67 4.50 2.80
N ALA A 66 -6.65 3.29 3.35
CA ALA A 66 -6.27 3.08 4.75
C ALA A 66 -4.85 3.58 5.05
N CYS A 67 -3.88 3.34 4.15
CA CYS A 67 -2.50 3.82 4.31
C CYS A 67 -2.36 5.34 4.33
N MET A 68 -3.28 6.06 3.69
CA MET A 68 -3.34 7.51 3.80
C MET A 68 -3.68 7.93 5.24
N VAL A 69 -4.58 7.20 5.90
CA VAL A 69 -5.03 7.53 7.26
C VAL A 69 -3.97 7.23 8.30
N PHE A 70 -3.38 6.03 8.28
CA PHE A 70 -2.48 5.58 9.36
C PHE A 70 -0.99 5.87 9.13
N CYS A 71 -0.57 6.25 7.92
CA CYS A 71 0.82 6.63 7.63
C CYS A 71 0.94 8.05 7.08
N ALA A 72 0.23 8.40 6.00
CA ALA A 72 0.44 9.69 5.34
C ALA A 72 -0.05 10.89 6.18
N ASN A 73 -1.23 10.75 6.78
CA ASN A 73 -1.87 11.80 7.58
C ASN A 73 -1.50 11.75 9.07
N ASP A 74 -0.69 10.77 9.48
CA ASP A 74 -0.18 10.66 10.83
C ASP A 74 1.06 11.55 10.97
N SER A 75 0.94 12.59 11.80
CA SER A 75 1.99 13.59 12.03
C SER A 75 3.29 13.04 12.60
N GLU A 76 3.27 11.83 13.17
CA GLU A 76 4.44 11.17 13.73
C GLU A 76 5.04 10.13 12.78
N LYS A 77 4.31 9.70 11.74
CA LYS A 77 4.71 8.57 10.89
C LYS A 77 5.04 8.95 9.45
N GLY A 78 4.38 9.95 8.86
CA GLY A 78 4.73 10.72 7.63
C GLY A 78 5.13 10.01 6.32
N ALA A 79 5.52 8.74 6.38
CA ALA A 79 6.40 8.07 5.43
C ALA A 79 5.70 7.64 4.15
N VAL A 80 4.40 7.79 4.04
CA VAL A 80 3.64 7.36 2.86
C VAL A 80 3.20 8.59 2.10
N SER A 81 3.72 8.74 0.88
CA SER A 81 3.15 9.68 -0.08
C SER A 81 2.11 8.96 -0.90
N TRP A 82 0.86 9.37 -0.78
CA TRP A 82 -0.26 8.82 -1.53
C TRP A 82 -0.60 9.73 -2.70
N SER A 83 -0.68 9.14 -3.89
CA SER A 83 -1.32 9.75 -5.05
C SER A 83 -2.37 8.78 -5.59
N LYS A 84 -3.33 9.32 -6.33
CA LYS A 84 -4.31 8.50 -7.03
C LYS A 84 -3.59 7.77 -8.17
N ALA A 85 -3.92 6.50 -8.40
CA ALA A 85 -3.52 5.84 -9.65
C ALA A 85 -3.99 6.61 -10.89
N GLU A 86 -3.31 6.36 -12.01
CA GLU A 86 -3.72 6.89 -13.30
C GLU A 86 -5.20 6.58 -13.59
N GLY A 87 -5.90 7.51 -14.23
CA GLY A 87 -7.33 7.36 -14.50
C GLY A 87 -7.61 6.10 -15.33
N GLY A 88 -8.45 5.22 -14.80
CA GLY A 88 -8.77 3.93 -15.44
C GLY A 88 -7.80 2.80 -15.11
N LYS A 89 -6.83 3.03 -14.23
CA LYS A 89 -5.91 2.01 -13.71
C LYS A 89 -6.26 1.60 -12.27
N GLY A 90 -5.74 0.45 -11.85
CA GLY A 90 -5.90 -0.16 -10.54
C GLY A 90 -6.91 -1.30 -10.55
N VAL A 91 -7.60 -1.43 -9.41
CA VAL A 91 -8.65 -2.43 -9.21
C VAL A 91 -9.93 -2.08 -9.98
N GLU A 92 -10.58 -3.10 -10.56
CA GLU A 92 -11.88 -2.98 -11.21
C GLU A 92 -12.95 -3.72 -10.39
N PHE A 93 -13.99 -3.00 -9.95
CA PHE A 93 -15.09 -3.57 -9.19
C PHE A 93 -16.32 -3.77 -10.08
N ASP A 94 -16.72 -5.02 -10.29
CA ASP A 94 -17.88 -5.37 -11.12
C ASP A 94 -19.24 -5.06 -10.46
N PHE A 95 -19.30 -5.07 -9.13
CA PHE A 95 -20.54 -4.93 -8.34
C PHE A 95 -20.40 -3.95 -7.15
N GLY A 96 -19.85 -2.76 -7.42
CA GLY A 96 -19.62 -1.70 -6.41
C GLY A 96 -20.86 -1.26 -5.64
#